data_AF-A0A7K9I7C0-F1
#
_entry.id   AF-A0A7K9I7C0-F1
#
_cell.length_a   1.000
_cell.length_b   1.000
_cell.length_c   1.000
_cell.angle_alpha   90.00
_cell.angle_beta   90.00
_cell.angle_gamma   90.00
#
_symmetry.space_group_name_H-M   'P 1'
#
loop_
_entity.id
_entity.type
_entity.pdbx_description
1 polymer ?
#
loop_
_entity_poly.entity_id
_entity_poly.type
_entity_poly.pdbx_seq_one_letter_code
_entity_poly.pdbx_strand_id
1 'polypeptide(L)'
;GTWRLCRAEAGQGPVPLRVVWMQGTVLDVERGGARGGSARLQDGSGPFTVLGVDGVPKGRPCLSAGKYVMVMGVVRSCSPEPVLRAIKMTDLSENPVHQSMWSLEVEDLHRVI
;
A
#
# COMPACT_ATOMS: atom_id res chain seq x y z
N GLY A 1 -1.91 0.78 -16.94
CA GLY A 1 -0.68 0.48 -17.68
C GLY A 1 0.20 -0.44 -16.87
N THR A 2 1.31 -0.91 -17.44
CA THR A 2 2.41 -1.51 -16.67
C THR A 2 3.29 -0.36 -16.16
N TRP A 3 3.55 -0.31 -14.85
CA TRP A 3 4.42 0.66 -14.20
C TRP A 3 5.85 0.16 -14.15
N ARG A 4 6.83 1.04 -13.91
CA ARG A 4 8.24 0.67 -13.76
C ARG A 4 8.75 1.22 -12.44
N LEU A 5 9.28 0.34 -11.59
CA LEU A 5 10.00 0.71 -10.39
C LEU A 5 11.45 1.02 -10.76
N CYS A 6 11.88 2.24 -10.50
CA CYS A 6 13.28 2.63 -10.60
C CYS A 6 14.04 2.06 -9.39
N ARG A 7 15.21 1.48 -9.65
CA ARG A 7 16.07 0.90 -8.61
C ARG A 7 17.22 1.85 -8.32
N ALA A 8 17.60 1.95 -7.06
CA ALA A 8 18.67 2.84 -6.60
C ALA A 8 20.07 2.28 -6.90
N GLU A 9 20.23 0.95 -6.96
CA GLU A 9 21.53 0.34 -7.23
C GLU A 9 21.91 0.41 -8.72
N ALA A 10 23.11 0.91 -8.96
CA ALA A 10 23.66 1.09 -10.30
C ALA A 10 23.81 -0.28 -11.00
N GLY A 11 23.10 -0.45 -12.11
CA GLY A 11 23.20 -1.64 -12.97
C GLY A 11 21.95 -2.53 -13.00
N GLN A 12 20.99 -2.33 -12.08
CA GLN A 12 19.73 -3.06 -12.11
C GLN A 12 18.67 -2.29 -12.93
N GLY A 13 18.15 -2.93 -13.97
CA GLY A 13 17.12 -2.34 -14.84
C GLY A 13 15.78 -2.11 -14.11
N PRO A 14 14.90 -1.25 -14.65
CA PRO A 14 13.59 -0.99 -14.04
C PRO A 14 12.72 -2.24 -13.99
N VAL A 15 12.01 -2.47 -12.88
CA VAL A 15 11.15 -3.64 -12.71
C VAL A 15 9.72 -3.30 -13.16
N PRO A 16 9.15 -4.00 -14.16
CA PRO A 16 7.77 -3.80 -14.55
C PRO A 16 6.82 -4.34 -13.46
N LEU A 17 5.88 -3.53 -13.02
CA LEU A 17 4.89 -3.91 -12.02
C LEU A 17 3.49 -3.42 -12.34
N ARG A 18 2.50 -4.10 -11.77
CA ARG A 18 1.07 -3.72 -11.86
C ARG A 18 0.40 -3.80 -10.52
N VAL A 19 0.70 -4.85 -9.78
CA VAL A 19 0.23 -5.09 -8.42
C VAL A 19 1.39 -4.77 -7.48
N VAL A 20 1.06 -4.15 -6.35
CA VAL A 20 2.00 -3.87 -5.27
C VAL A 20 1.46 -4.46 -3.97
N TRP A 21 2.40 -4.77 -3.09
CA TRP A 21 2.17 -4.97 -1.67
C TRP A 21 2.71 -3.73 -0.95
N MET A 22 1.84 -3.04 -0.22
CA MET A 22 2.21 -1.88 0.59
C MET A 22 1.68 -2.04 2.00
N GLN A 23 2.32 -1.41 2.98
CA GLN A 23 1.85 -1.33 4.36
C GLN A 23 1.85 0.13 4.82
N GLY A 24 0.98 0.49 5.76
CA GLY A 24 0.94 1.85 6.28
C GLY A 24 -0.12 2.06 7.35
N THR A 25 0.00 3.20 8.04
CA THR A 25 -0.98 3.65 9.02
C THR A 25 -2.11 4.39 8.30
N VAL A 26 -3.35 4.02 8.59
CA VAL A 26 -4.54 4.71 8.07
C VAL A 26 -4.61 6.10 8.68
N LEU A 27 -4.60 7.13 7.84
CA LEU A 27 -4.75 8.53 8.23
C LEU A 27 -6.22 8.96 8.19
N ASP A 28 -6.91 8.64 7.10
CA ASP A 28 -8.30 9.02 6.86
C ASP A 28 -9.05 7.95 6.06
N VAL A 29 -10.37 7.90 6.23
CA VAL A 29 -11.26 6.94 5.57
C VAL A 29 -12.53 7.63 5.08
N GLU A 30 -12.70 7.66 3.76
CA GLU A 30 -13.94 8.11 3.12
C GLU A 30 -14.79 6.89 2.78
N ARG A 31 -15.94 6.74 3.45
CA ARG A 31 -16.89 5.65 3.20
C ARG A 31 -17.97 6.07 2.22
N GLY A 32 -18.48 5.14 1.43
CA GLY A 32 -19.71 5.35 0.67
C GLY A 32 -19.56 6.39 -0.45
N GLY A 33 -19.05 5.93 -1.60
CA GLY A 33 -18.99 6.72 -2.83
C GLY A 33 -19.11 5.83 -4.06
N ALA A 34 -19.32 6.41 -5.24
CA ALA A 34 -19.52 5.68 -6.51
C ALA A 34 -18.38 4.71 -6.89
N ARG A 35 -17.21 4.84 -6.24
CA ARG A 35 -16.02 4.01 -6.46
C ARG A 35 -15.73 3.00 -5.34
N GLY A 36 -16.61 2.90 -4.32
CA GLY A 36 -16.49 1.95 -3.22
C GLY A 36 -15.52 2.39 -2.10
N GLY A 37 -15.60 3.65 -1.68
CA GLY A 37 -14.81 4.21 -0.58
C GLY A 37 -13.33 4.43 -0.90
N SER A 38 -12.66 5.22 -0.08
CA SER A 38 -11.22 5.47 -0.13
C SER A 38 -10.60 5.45 1.27
N ALA A 39 -9.30 5.21 1.34
CA ALA A 39 -8.53 5.43 2.56
C ALA A 39 -7.17 6.03 2.18
N ARG A 40 -6.73 7.03 2.94
CA ARG A 40 -5.38 7.58 2.82
C ARG A 40 -4.51 6.96 3.90
N LEU A 41 -3.40 6.36 3.49
CA LEU A 41 -2.45 5.68 4.35
C LEU A 41 -1.10 6.40 4.29
N GLN A 42 -0.24 6.14 5.26
CA GLN A 42 1.13 6.63 5.27
C GLN A 42 2.09 5.54 5.72
N ASP A 43 3.17 5.38 4.97
CA ASP A 43 4.32 4.57 5.36
C ASP A 43 5.52 5.46 5.74
N GLY A 44 6.71 4.87 5.92
CA GLY A 44 7.92 5.61 6.26
C GLY A 44 8.44 6.53 5.15
N SER A 45 7.97 6.36 3.90
CA SER A 45 8.39 7.13 2.72
C SER A 45 7.41 8.23 2.33
N GLY A 46 6.14 8.11 2.71
CA GLY A 46 5.14 9.14 2.45
C GLY A 46 3.70 8.60 2.41
N PRO A 47 2.74 9.48 2.11
CA PRO A 47 1.34 9.11 2.00
C PRO A 47 1.01 8.43 0.67
N PHE A 48 -0.03 7.61 0.67
CA PHE A 48 -0.64 7.03 -0.52
C PHE A 48 -2.14 6.82 -0.34
N THR A 49 -2.88 6.88 -1.43
CA THR A 49 -4.33 6.73 -1.43
C THR A 49 -4.75 5.37 -1.96
N VAL A 50 -5.70 4.73 -1.29
CA VAL A 50 -6.26 3.41 -1.65
C VAL A 50 -7.74 3.57 -1.96
N LEU A 51 -8.15 3.20 -3.16
CA LEU A 51 -9.53 3.27 -3.66
C LEU A 51 -10.22 1.91 -3.62
N GLY A 52 -11.55 1.91 -3.52
CA GLY A 52 -12.35 0.69 -3.58
C GLY A 52 -12.27 -0.14 -2.31
N VAL A 53 -11.95 0.51 -1.18
CA VAL A 53 -11.72 -0.15 0.11
C VAL A 53 -13.00 -0.80 0.65
N ASP A 54 -14.19 -0.39 0.24
CA ASP A 54 -15.46 -0.98 0.70
C ASP A 54 -15.68 -2.39 0.15
N GLY A 55 -15.20 -2.67 -1.07
CA GLY A 55 -15.49 -3.89 -1.81
C GLY A 55 -14.45 -5.01 -1.68
N VAL A 56 -13.38 -4.82 -0.90
CA VAL A 56 -12.34 -5.84 -0.75
C VAL A 56 -12.60 -6.75 0.45
N PRO A 57 -12.16 -8.03 0.38
CA PRO A 57 -12.12 -8.90 1.54
C PRO A 57 -11.28 -8.25 2.64
N LYS A 58 -11.95 -7.96 3.76
CA LYS A 58 -11.33 -7.50 5.01
C LYS A 58 -11.46 -8.67 5.96
N GLY A 59 -10.34 -9.18 6.48
CA GLY A 59 -10.39 -10.20 7.53
C GLY A 59 -11.04 -9.61 8.78
N ARG A 60 -10.22 -9.00 9.65
CA ARG A 60 -10.72 -8.15 10.73
C ARG A 60 -11.04 -6.74 10.23
N PRO A 61 -11.95 -5.99 10.89
CA PRO A 61 -12.16 -4.59 10.59
C PRO A 61 -10.84 -3.79 10.70
N CYS A 62 -10.36 -3.27 9.57
CA CYS A 62 -9.04 -2.63 9.47
C CYS A 62 -9.09 -1.16 9.02
N LEU A 63 -10.26 -0.65 8.63
CA LEU A 63 -10.44 0.70 8.08
C LEU A 63 -10.89 1.70 9.15
N SER A 64 -9.96 2.10 10.00
CA SER A 64 -10.11 3.21 10.94
C SER A 64 -8.79 3.94 11.12
N ALA A 65 -8.83 5.25 11.30
CA ALA A 65 -7.63 6.05 11.54
C ALA A 65 -6.79 5.48 12.69
N GLY A 66 -5.46 5.47 12.51
CA GLY A 66 -4.48 4.93 13.45
C GLY A 66 -4.20 3.43 13.32
N LYS A 67 -5.01 2.67 12.58
CA LYS A 67 -4.72 1.25 12.31
C LYS A 67 -3.54 1.10 11.36
N TYR A 68 -2.64 0.17 11.65
CA TYR A 68 -1.59 -0.26 10.75
C TYR A 68 -2.07 -1.44 9.91
N VAL A 69 -2.01 -1.30 8.58
CA VAL A 69 -2.62 -2.26 7.67
C VAL A 69 -1.71 -2.61 6.51
N MET A 70 -1.90 -3.81 5.97
CA MET A 70 -1.36 -4.23 4.69
C MET A 70 -2.41 -4.05 3.60
N VAL A 71 -1.94 -3.65 2.41
CA VAL A 71 -2.73 -3.49 1.19
C VAL A 71 -2.05 -4.21 0.04
N MET A 72 -2.79 -5.13 -0.59
CA MET A 72 -2.49 -5.57 -1.96
C MET A 72 -3.34 -4.75 -2.91
N GLY A 73 -2.74 -4.13 -3.93
CA GLY A 73 -3.48 -3.26 -4.83
C GLY A 73 -2.86 -3.08 -6.21
N VAL A 74 -3.70 -2.68 -7.17
CA VAL A 74 -3.26 -2.32 -8.53
C VAL A 74 -2.89 -0.85 -8.56
N VAL A 75 -1.70 -0.51 -9.05
CA VAL A 75 -1.25 0.88 -9.18
C VAL A 75 -2.07 1.62 -10.26
N ARG A 76 -2.63 2.77 -9.89
CA ARG A 76 -3.46 3.63 -10.74
C ARG A 76 -2.78 4.94 -11.11
N SER A 77 -2.02 5.52 -10.18
CA SER A 77 -1.15 6.69 -10.39
C SER A 77 0.03 6.62 -9.42
N CYS A 78 1.11 7.32 -9.74
CA CYS A 78 2.29 7.47 -8.87
C CYS A 78 2.58 8.94 -8.49
N SER A 79 1.97 9.91 -9.18
CA SER A 79 2.25 11.34 -8.99
C SER A 79 0.93 12.14 -9.04
N PRO A 80 0.76 13.18 -8.20
CA PRO A 80 1.70 13.67 -7.19
C PRO A 80 1.81 12.77 -5.95
N GLU A 81 0.81 11.92 -5.72
CA GLU A 81 0.77 10.92 -4.66
C GLU A 81 0.43 9.54 -5.29
N PRO A 82 0.99 8.42 -4.79
CA PRO A 82 0.59 7.10 -5.26
C PRO A 82 -0.88 6.79 -4.99
N VAL A 83 -1.57 6.24 -6.00
CA VAL A 83 -2.96 5.82 -5.90
C VAL A 83 -3.09 4.37 -6.28
N LEU A 84 -3.71 3.56 -5.41
CA LEU A 84 -3.94 2.13 -5.60
C LEU A 84 -5.44 1.84 -5.72
N ARG A 85 -5.80 0.81 -6.48
CA ARG A 85 -7.11 0.14 -6.36
C ARG A 85 -6.92 -1.10 -5.50
N ALA A 86 -7.61 -1.17 -4.37
CA ALA A 86 -7.49 -2.29 -3.44
C ALA A 86 -7.92 -3.62 -4.07
N ILE A 87 -7.16 -4.68 -3.78
CA ILE A 87 -7.51 -6.08 -4.01
C ILE A 87 -7.81 -6.75 -2.66
N LYS A 88 -6.95 -6.53 -1.66
CA LYS A 88 -7.05 -7.09 -0.32
C LYS A 88 -6.51 -6.10 0.70
N MET A 89 -7.13 -6.03 1.87
CA MET A 89 -6.64 -5.27 3.02
C MET A 89 -6.72 -6.11 4.29
N THR A 90 -5.71 -5.99 5.15
CA THR A 90 -5.62 -6.77 6.40
C THR A 90 -5.09 -5.91 7.54
N ASP A 91 -5.71 -6.02 8.72
CA ASP A 91 -5.21 -5.39 9.94
C ASP A 91 -3.91 -6.07 10.38
N LEU A 92 -2.88 -5.27 10.65
CA LEU A 92 -1.59 -5.70 11.21
C LEU A 92 -1.30 -5.04 12.56
N SER A 93 -2.26 -4.28 13.11
CA SER A 93 -2.06 -3.42 14.28
C SER A 93 -1.74 -4.16 15.58
N GLU A 94 -2.04 -5.46 15.67
CA GLU A 94 -1.83 -6.25 16.89
C GLU A 94 -0.36 -6.56 17.16
N ASN A 95 0.46 -6.61 16.11
CA ASN A 95 1.88 -6.90 16.24
C ASN A 95 2.71 -5.73 15.71
N PRO A 96 3.34 -4.91 16.59
CA PRO A 96 4.11 -3.74 16.18
C PRO A 96 5.36 -4.10 15.36
N VAL A 97 5.80 -5.36 15.40
CA VAL A 97 6.92 -5.85 14.60
C VAL A 97 6.68 -5.62 13.11
N HIS A 98 5.44 -5.75 12.62
CA HIS A 98 5.14 -5.51 11.20
C HIS A 98 5.52 -4.09 10.76
N GLN A 99 5.17 -3.09 11.56
CA GLN A 99 5.50 -1.70 11.25
C GLN A 99 7.00 -1.45 11.33
N SER A 100 7.67 -1.99 12.36
CA SER A 100 9.11 -1.82 12.55
C SER A 100 9.95 -2.52 11.48
N MET A 101 9.46 -3.63 10.93
CA MET A 101 10.17 -4.43 9.92
C MET A 101 9.90 -3.98 8.49
N TRP A 102 8.82 -3.24 8.24
CA TRP A 102 8.36 -2.98 6.88
C TRP A 102 9.43 -2.37 5.95
N SER A 103 10.19 -1.37 6.41
CA SER A 103 11.26 -0.78 5.58
C SER A 103 12.37 -1.77 5.25
N LEU A 104 12.68 -2.68 6.18
CA LEU A 104 13.69 -3.73 5.98
C LEU A 104 13.18 -4.80 5.02
N GLU A 105 11.91 -5.20 5.12
CA GLU A 105 11.28 -6.15 4.19
C GLU A 105 11.29 -5.63 2.75
N VAL A 106 10.98 -4.33 2.56
CA VAL A 106 11.03 -3.69 1.24
C VAL A 106 12.46 -3.64 0.70
N GLU A 107 13.42 -3.25 1.53
CA GLU A 107 14.83 -3.18 1.14
C GLU A 107 15.39 -4.55 0.75
N ASP A 108 15.18 -5.57 1.58
CA ASP A 108 15.64 -6.94 1.34
C ASP A 108 15.04 -7.51 0.04
N LEU A 109 13.73 -7.35 -0.15
CA LEU A 109 13.07 -7.79 -1.38
C LEU A 109 13.62 -7.07 -2.62
N HIS A 110 13.92 -5.78 -2.51
CA HIS A 110 14.53 -5.01 -3.60
C HIS A 110 15.99 -5.36 -3.87
N ARG A 111 16.68 -6.10 -3.00
CA ARG A 111 18.04 -6.60 -3.26
C ARG A 111 18.05 -7.89 -4.07
N VAL A 112 17.00 -8.71 -3.93
CA VAL A 112 16.94 -10.07 -4.52
C VAL A 112 16.13 -10.18 -5.82
N ILE A 113 15.31 -9.17 -6.14
CA ILE A 113 14.65 -9.01 -7.45
C ILE A 113 15.61 -8.34 -8.44
#